data_AF-A0A5C5RN32-F1
#
_entry.id   AF-A0A5C5RN32-F1
#
_cell.length_a   1.000
_cell.length_b   1.000
_cell.length_c   1.000
_cell.angle_alpha   90.00
_cell.angle_beta   90.00
_cell.angle_gamma   90.00
#
_symmetry.space_group_name_H-M   'P 1'
#
loop_
_entity.id
_entity.type
_entity.pdbx_description
1 polymer ?
#
loop_
_entity_poly.entity_id
_entity_poly.type
_entity_poly.pdbx_seq_one_letter_code
_entity_poly.pdbx_strand_id
1 'polypeptide(L)'
;MARRLSYSARFPFPAEVFYDAYSTKEYWTEKMTDFRNLTPLSELTEFDVDDEGITVVQKQNLPHEYLPPIAQGVVKKDMIITREEFYGKWDGESSIGDYKASIPAGPGSLKGEASLFNTETGCTMRYTTVVKVFVPFVGTKLEQLILINLVDLFRAEAEYLKYWVDKN
;
A
#
# COMPACT_ATOMS: atom_id res chain seq x y z
N MET A 1 1.04 9.01 -20.80
CA MET A 1 1.47 10.00 -19.79
C MET A 1 1.15 9.37 -18.45
N ALA A 2 2.11 9.25 -17.52
CA ALA A 2 1.87 8.53 -16.27
C ALA A 2 0.87 9.30 -15.40
N ARG A 3 -0.10 8.59 -14.80
CA ARG A 3 -1.08 9.22 -13.92
C ARG A 3 -0.57 9.22 -12.49
N ARG A 4 -0.67 10.38 -11.85
CA ARG A 4 -0.30 10.60 -10.44
C ARG A 4 -1.56 10.66 -9.60
N LEU A 5 -1.53 10.01 -8.44
CA LEU A 5 -2.52 10.11 -7.39
C LEU A 5 -1.82 10.62 -6.14
N SER A 6 -2.46 11.56 -5.44
CA SER A 6 -2.06 11.96 -4.08
C SER A 6 -3.21 11.63 -3.15
N TYR A 7 -3.01 10.66 -2.27
CA TYR A 7 -3.95 10.29 -1.23
C TYR A 7 -3.38 10.70 0.13
N SER A 8 -4.23 11.11 1.06
CA SER A 8 -3.80 11.49 2.42
C SER A 8 -4.79 10.92 3.42
N ALA A 9 -4.31 10.00 4.24
CA ALA A 9 -5.03 9.47 5.39
C ALA A 9 -4.70 10.33 6.61
N ARG A 10 -5.74 10.74 7.35
CA ARG A 10 -5.59 11.53 8.57
C ARG A 10 -5.96 10.69 9.77
N PHE A 11 -5.16 10.76 10.82
CA PHE A 11 -5.34 9.99 12.04
C PHE A 11 -5.49 10.93 13.25
N PRO A 12 -6.35 10.60 14.22
CA PRO A 12 -6.57 11.41 15.42
C PRO A 12 -5.54 11.15 16.53
N PHE A 13 -4.37 10.61 16.20
CA PHE A 13 -3.27 10.29 17.11
C PHE A 13 -1.93 10.79 16.55
N PRO A 14 -0.89 10.95 17.40
CA PRO A 14 0.42 11.44 16.97
C PRO A 14 1.09 10.52 15.93
N ALA A 15 1.98 11.09 15.12
CA ALA A 15 2.75 10.33 14.13
C ALA A 15 3.67 9.28 14.76
N GLU A 16 4.14 9.50 15.98
CA GLU A 16 4.92 8.52 16.74
C GLU A 16 4.14 7.21 16.95
N VAL A 17 2.87 7.30 17.36
CA VAL A 17 1.99 6.13 17.53
C VAL A 17 1.77 5.39 16.20
N PHE A 18 1.62 6.15 15.09
CA PHE A 18 1.58 5.54 13.75
C PHE A 18 2.87 4.77 13.46
N TYR A 19 4.02 5.41 13.70
CA TYR A 19 5.33 4.87 13.37
C TYR A 19 5.66 3.64 14.20
N ASP A 20 5.32 3.65 15.49
CA ASP A 20 5.48 2.52 16.40
C ASP A 20 4.64 1.31 15.96
N ALA A 21 3.39 1.54 15.54
CA ALA A 21 2.55 0.49 14.98
C ALA A 21 3.17 -0.11 13.70
N TYR A 22 3.71 0.72 12.80
CA TYR A 22 4.37 0.25 11.58
C TYR A 22 5.71 -0.45 11.88
N SER A 23 6.37 -0.10 12.98
CA SER A 23 7.60 -0.75 13.47
C SER A 23 7.32 -2.08 14.18
N THR A 24 6.06 -2.47 14.32
CA THR A 24 5.64 -3.69 15.01
C THR A 24 5.30 -4.79 14.02
N LYS A 25 5.95 -5.96 14.11
CA LYS A 25 5.73 -7.08 13.19
C LYS A 25 4.31 -7.65 13.29
N GLU A 26 3.76 -7.62 14.50
CA GLU A 26 2.42 -8.11 14.82
C GLU A 26 1.35 -7.33 14.06
N TYR A 27 1.49 -6.01 13.95
CA TYR A 27 0.59 -5.17 13.13
C TYR A 27 0.50 -5.69 11.69
N TRP A 28 1.65 -5.94 11.05
CA TRP A 28 1.68 -6.43 9.68
C TRP A 28 1.14 -7.86 9.53
N THR A 29 1.42 -8.71 10.52
CA THR A 29 0.95 -10.10 10.51
C THR A 29 -0.58 -10.19 10.71
N GLU A 30 -1.14 -9.40 11.63
CA GLU A 30 -2.58 -9.29 11.82
C GLU A 30 -3.25 -8.66 10.59
N LYS A 31 -2.66 -7.59 10.04
CA LYS A 31 -3.16 -6.94 8.81
C LYS A 31 -3.27 -7.95 7.67
N MET A 32 -2.22 -8.73 7.42
CA MET A 32 -2.24 -9.75 6.36
C MET A 32 -3.28 -10.84 6.64
N THR A 33 -3.50 -11.19 7.90
CA THR A 33 -4.52 -12.19 8.29
C THR A 33 -5.93 -11.67 8.02
N ASP A 34 -6.24 -10.42 8.37
CA ASP A 34 -7.55 -9.84 8.10
C ASP A 34 -7.79 -9.63 6.60
N PHE A 35 -6.74 -9.27 5.86
CA PHE A 35 -6.79 -9.13 4.40
C PHE A 35 -6.98 -10.47 3.68
N ARG A 36 -6.71 -11.62 4.32
CA ARG A 36 -7.03 -12.95 3.73
C ARG A 36 -8.51 -13.15 3.49
N ASN A 37 -9.37 -12.44 4.21
CA ASN A 37 -10.81 -12.45 3.96
C ASN A 37 -11.18 -11.82 2.60
N LEU A 38 -10.33 -10.95 2.06
CA LEU A 38 -10.55 -10.24 0.79
C LEU A 38 -9.67 -10.78 -0.35
N THR A 39 -8.49 -11.30 -0.02
CA THR A 39 -7.52 -11.85 -0.98
C THR A 39 -7.01 -13.20 -0.48
N PRO A 40 -7.29 -14.32 -1.18
CA PRO A 40 -7.12 -15.67 -0.61
C PRO A 40 -5.68 -16.02 -0.18
N LEU A 41 -4.66 -15.31 -0.69
CA LEU A 41 -3.30 -15.37 -0.15
C LEU A 41 -2.78 -13.95 0.07
N SER A 42 -2.72 -13.53 1.32
CA SER A 42 -1.94 -12.36 1.76
C SER A 42 -0.90 -12.84 2.76
N GLU A 43 0.37 -12.58 2.47
CA GLU A 43 1.51 -12.99 3.30
C GLU A 43 2.53 -11.86 3.46
N LEU A 44 3.10 -11.79 4.66
CA LEU A 44 4.27 -10.97 4.97
C LEU A 44 5.51 -11.82 4.65
N THR A 45 6.25 -11.45 3.61
CA THR A 45 7.45 -12.19 3.20
C THR A 45 8.72 -11.69 3.87
N GLU A 46 8.79 -10.39 4.18
CA GLU A 46 9.94 -9.78 4.83
C GLU A 46 9.47 -8.65 5.73
N PHE A 47 10.11 -8.52 6.89
CA PHE A 47 9.90 -7.44 7.82
C PHE A 47 11.20 -7.24 8.59
N ASP A 48 11.72 -6.02 8.53
CA ASP A 48 12.94 -5.62 9.20
C ASP A 48 12.81 -4.17 9.70
N VAL A 49 13.41 -3.90 10.86
CA VAL A 49 13.47 -2.57 11.46
C VAL A 49 14.90 -2.34 11.92
N ASP A 50 15.52 -1.30 11.39
CA ASP A 50 16.90 -0.94 11.66
C ASP A 50 17.06 0.58 11.91
N ASP A 51 18.31 1.05 11.91
CA ASP A 51 18.62 2.47 12.11
C ASP A 51 18.22 3.35 10.91
N GLU A 52 18.02 2.78 9.72
CA GLU A 52 17.58 3.49 8.51
C GLU A 52 16.06 3.61 8.45
N GLY A 53 15.33 2.62 8.96
CA GLY A 53 13.88 2.67 9.09
C GLY A 53 13.23 1.29 9.12
N ILE A 54 12.08 1.18 8.45
CA ILE A 54 11.24 -0.02 8.42
C ILE A 54 11.20 -0.53 6.98
N THR A 55 11.57 -1.79 6.77
CA THR A 55 11.45 -2.47 5.48
C THR A 55 10.40 -3.56 5.58
N VAL A 56 9.45 -3.55 4.64
CA VAL A 56 8.34 -4.51 4.61
C VAL A 56 8.15 -5.02 3.19
N VAL A 57 8.11 -6.34 3.03
CA VAL A 57 7.76 -6.97 1.76
C VAL A 57 6.57 -7.89 1.95
N GLN A 58 5.57 -7.71 1.11
CA GLN A 58 4.30 -8.41 1.18
C GLN A 58 3.95 -9.01 -0.17
N LYS A 59 3.33 -10.19 -0.15
CA LYS A 59 2.78 -10.81 -1.34
C LYS A 59 1.30 -11.01 -1.19
N GLN A 60 0.57 -10.60 -2.22
CA GLN A 60 -0.87 -10.70 -2.29
C GLN A 60 -1.26 -11.39 -3.58
N ASN A 61 -2.05 -12.45 -3.48
CA ASN A 61 -2.70 -13.09 -4.62
C ASN A 61 -4.06 -12.44 -4.82
N LEU A 62 -4.23 -11.80 -5.98
CA LEU A 62 -5.51 -11.31 -6.46
C LEU A 62 -6.02 -12.25 -7.55
N PRO A 63 -7.00 -13.12 -7.24
CA PRO A 63 -7.57 -14.03 -8.22
C PRO A 63 -8.17 -13.28 -9.41
N HIS A 64 -8.09 -13.93 -10.57
CA HIS A 64 -8.54 -13.36 -11.84
C HIS A 64 -10.00 -12.89 -11.80
N GLU A 65 -10.86 -13.62 -11.09
CA GLU A 65 -12.29 -13.31 -10.98
C GLU A 65 -12.59 -11.96 -10.28
N TYR A 66 -11.72 -11.53 -9.38
CA TYR A 66 -11.84 -10.24 -8.68
C TYR A 66 -11.28 -9.07 -9.50
N LEU A 67 -10.63 -9.35 -10.63
CA LEU A 67 -10.15 -8.29 -11.52
C LEU A 67 -11.33 -7.62 -12.22
N PRO A 68 -11.29 -6.30 -12.44
CA PRO A 68 -12.26 -5.63 -13.30
C PRO A 68 -12.31 -6.27 -14.70
N PRO A 69 -13.47 -6.28 -15.39
CA PRO A 69 -13.61 -6.95 -16.70
C PRO A 69 -12.56 -6.52 -17.75
N ILE A 70 -12.16 -5.25 -17.73
CA ILE A 70 -11.12 -4.71 -18.63
C ILE A 70 -9.75 -5.32 -18.32
N ALA A 71 -9.44 -5.56 -17.04
CA ALA A 71 -8.20 -6.20 -16.61
C ALA A 71 -8.21 -7.71 -16.89
N GLN A 72 -9.36 -8.40 -16.73
CA GLN A 72 -9.53 -9.82 -17.09
C GLN A 72 -9.28 -10.11 -18.58
N GLY A 73 -9.52 -9.12 -19.45
CA GLY A 73 -9.19 -9.21 -20.87
C GLY A 73 -7.69 -9.30 -21.15
N VAL A 74 -6.86 -8.67 -20.31
CA VAL A 74 -5.40 -8.56 -20.46
C VAL A 74 -4.67 -9.62 -19.66
N VAL A 75 -5.05 -9.79 -18.40
CA VAL A 75 -4.47 -10.76 -17.48
C VAL A 75 -5.30 -12.03 -17.55
N LYS A 76 -4.68 -13.16 -17.86
CA LYS A 76 -5.36 -14.47 -18.06
C LYS A 76 -5.22 -15.44 -16.89
N LYS A 77 -4.55 -14.99 -15.83
CA LYS A 77 -4.20 -15.79 -14.65
C LYS A 77 -4.39 -14.92 -13.41
N ASP A 78 -4.31 -15.54 -12.25
CA ASP A 78 -4.26 -14.81 -10.99
C ASP A 78 -3.02 -13.92 -10.93
N MET A 79 -3.15 -12.75 -10.31
CA MET A 79 -2.06 -11.81 -10.15
C MET A 79 -1.40 -11.99 -8.80
N ILE A 80 -0.10 -12.30 -8.82
CA ILE A 80 0.73 -12.23 -7.63
C ILE A 80 1.34 -10.83 -7.58
N ILE A 81 0.87 -10.02 -6.65
CA ILE A 81 1.37 -8.67 -6.42
C ILE A 81 2.41 -8.77 -5.31
N THR A 82 3.64 -8.33 -5.59
CA THR A 82 4.67 -8.13 -4.56
C THR A 82 4.76 -6.65 -4.27
N ARG A 83 4.50 -6.25 -3.02
CA ARG A 83 4.63 -4.89 -2.54
C ARG A 83 5.87 -4.81 -1.66
N GLU A 84 6.77 -3.90 -2.01
CA GLU A 84 7.95 -3.55 -1.23
C GLU A 84 7.71 -2.13 -0.72
N GLU A 85 7.82 -1.96 0.59
CA GLU A 85 7.63 -0.70 1.30
C GLU A 85 8.84 -0.43 2.17
N PHE A 86 9.33 0.80 2.11
CA PHE A 86 10.33 1.34 3.00
C PHE A 86 9.75 2.59 3.66
N TYR A 87 9.89 2.70 4.98
CA TYR A 87 9.56 3.90 5.74
C TYR A 87 10.80 4.33 6.50
N GLY A 88 11.39 5.46 6.11
CA GLY A 88 12.60 5.97 6.74
C GLY A 88 12.40 6.25 8.22
N LYS A 89 13.51 6.31 8.95
CA LYS A 89 13.53 6.61 10.39
C LYS A 89 12.68 7.83 10.73
N TRP A 90 11.90 7.70 11.80
CA TRP A 90 11.20 8.84 12.40
C TRP A 90 12.20 9.81 13.04
N ASP A 91 12.24 11.05 12.56
CA ASP A 91 13.16 12.09 13.04
C ASP A 91 12.56 13.02 14.12
N GLY A 92 11.30 12.78 14.51
CA GLY A 92 10.53 13.61 15.44
C GLY A 92 9.59 14.60 14.76
N GLU A 93 9.77 14.86 13.46
CA GLU A 93 8.95 15.77 12.67
C GLU A 93 8.24 15.04 11.52
N SER A 94 8.97 14.19 10.81
CA SER A 94 8.48 13.43 9.66
C SER A 94 9.19 12.09 9.48
N SER A 95 8.57 11.22 8.68
CA SER A 95 9.22 10.04 8.09
C SER A 95 8.86 10.00 6.62
N ILE A 96 9.87 9.83 5.77
CA ILE A 96 9.71 9.71 4.33
C ILE A 96 10.10 8.30 3.93
N GLY A 97 9.30 7.72 3.05
CA GLY A 97 9.47 6.38 2.55
C GLY A 97 9.10 6.26 1.09
N ASP A 98 9.37 5.10 0.53
CA ASP A 98 8.95 4.75 -0.81
C ASP A 98 8.30 3.37 -0.81
N TYR A 99 7.46 3.15 -1.80
CA TYR A 99 6.85 1.86 -2.00
C TYR A 99 6.70 1.58 -3.49
N LYS A 100 6.76 0.31 -3.83
CA LYS A 100 6.55 -0.16 -5.19
C LYS A 100 5.75 -1.45 -5.14
N ALA A 101 4.90 -1.63 -6.14
CA ALA A 101 4.20 -2.87 -6.37
C ALA A 101 4.57 -3.39 -7.76
N SER A 102 4.98 -4.65 -7.78
CA SER A 102 5.35 -5.37 -9.00
C SER A 102 4.48 -6.61 -9.17
N ILE A 103 4.18 -6.92 -10.43
CA ILE A 103 3.49 -8.14 -10.82
C ILE A 103 4.44 -8.87 -11.78
N PRO A 104 4.87 -10.11 -11.48
CA PRO A 104 5.74 -10.87 -12.38
C PRO A 104 5.12 -10.98 -13.78
N ALA A 105 5.86 -10.55 -14.80
CA ALA A 105 5.38 -10.44 -16.20
C ALA A 105 4.07 -9.63 -16.36
N GLY A 106 3.77 -8.77 -15.39
CA GLY A 106 2.56 -7.97 -15.38
C GLY A 106 2.59 -6.83 -16.41
N PRO A 107 1.42 -6.35 -16.82
CA PRO A 107 1.31 -5.31 -17.84
C PRO A 107 1.66 -3.90 -17.33
N GLY A 108 2.14 -3.72 -16.10
CA GLY A 108 2.32 -2.40 -15.50
C GLY A 108 3.26 -2.37 -14.31
N SER A 109 3.60 -1.15 -13.90
CA SER A 109 4.42 -0.85 -12.73
C SER A 109 3.74 0.20 -11.87
N LEU A 110 3.81 0.04 -10.55
CA LEU A 110 3.35 1.00 -9.57
C LEU A 110 4.50 1.35 -8.64
N LYS A 111 4.73 2.65 -8.45
CA LYS A 111 5.66 3.16 -7.45
C LYS A 111 5.12 4.43 -6.83
N GLY A 112 5.56 4.74 -5.63
CA GLY A 112 5.15 5.94 -4.93
C GLY A 112 6.03 6.27 -3.75
N GLU A 113 5.75 7.44 -3.18
CA GLU A 113 6.38 7.95 -1.98
C GLU A 113 5.34 8.01 -0.87
N ALA A 114 5.74 7.62 0.34
CA ALA A 114 4.96 7.74 1.56
C ALA A 114 5.60 8.82 2.44
N SER A 115 4.78 9.67 3.05
CA SER A 115 5.26 10.74 3.94
C SER A 115 4.33 10.85 5.14
N LEU A 116 4.90 10.59 6.31
CA LEU A 116 4.24 10.72 7.61
C LEU A 116 4.69 12.02 8.26
N PHE A 117 3.75 12.81 8.77
CA PHE A 117 4.04 14.04 9.49
C PHE A 117 2.92 14.36 10.48
N ASN A 118 3.27 15.09 11.55
CA ASN A 118 2.30 15.55 12.53
C ASN A 118 1.41 16.68 11.99
N THR A 119 0.20 16.80 12.54
CA THR A 119 -0.72 17.92 12.36
C THR A 119 -1.15 18.44 13.73
N GLU A 120 -1.86 19.58 13.77
CA GLU A 120 -2.34 20.16 15.04
C GLU A 120 -3.22 19.21 15.88
N THR A 121 -3.90 18.26 15.23
CA THR A 121 -4.88 17.37 15.86
C THR A 121 -4.53 15.88 15.76
N GLY A 122 -3.32 15.53 15.30
CA GLY A 122 -2.89 14.15 15.12
C GLY A 122 -1.78 14.04 14.08
N CYS A 123 -1.95 13.17 13.09
CA CYS A 123 -0.97 13.01 12.02
C CYS A 123 -1.62 12.75 10.66
N THR A 124 -0.82 12.86 9.60
CA THR A 124 -1.22 12.53 8.23
C THR A 124 -0.18 11.64 7.59
N MET A 125 -0.63 10.52 7.01
CA MET A 125 0.14 9.72 6.07
C MET A 125 -0.29 10.09 4.66
N ARG A 126 0.63 10.63 3.87
CA ARG A 126 0.40 11.01 2.48
C ARG A 126 1.14 10.07 1.55
N TYR A 127 0.36 9.48 0.64
CA TYR A 127 0.84 8.62 -0.44
C TYR A 127 0.79 9.38 -1.76
N THR A 128 1.94 9.49 -2.43
CA THR A 128 2.02 9.93 -3.81
C THR A 128 2.30 8.72 -4.70
N THR A 129 1.32 8.27 -5.49
CA THR A 129 1.47 7.11 -6.36
C THR A 129 1.60 7.54 -7.82
N VAL A 130 2.46 6.85 -8.56
CA VAL A 130 2.55 6.92 -10.02
C VAL A 130 2.32 5.52 -10.59
N VAL A 131 1.31 5.40 -11.44
CA VAL A 131 0.97 4.14 -12.12
C VAL A 131 1.28 4.26 -13.60
N LYS A 132 1.86 3.20 -14.15
CA LYS A 132 2.13 3.08 -15.59
C LYS A 132 1.72 1.70 -16.10
N VAL A 133 0.90 1.66 -17.14
CA VAL A 133 0.46 0.41 -17.77
C VAL A 133 0.92 0.38 -19.23
N PHE A 134 1.60 -0.70 -19.61
CA PHE A 134 2.21 -0.92 -20.92
C PHE A 134 1.30 -1.75 -21.84
N VAL A 135 0.01 -1.43 -21.90
CA VAL A 135 -0.96 -2.12 -22.76
C VAL A 135 -1.50 -1.17 -23.83
N PRO A 136 -1.32 -1.48 -25.13
CA PRO A 136 -1.89 -0.68 -26.21
C PRO A 136 -3.41 -0.52 -26.09
N PHE A 137 -3.93 0.64 -26.47
CA PHE A 137 -5.36 1.00 -26.52
C PHE A 137 -6.12 1.06 -25.18
N VAL A 138 -5.80 0.21 -24.21
CA VAL A 138 -6.51 0.13 -22.91
C VAL A 138 -5.68 0.59 -21.71
N GLY A 139 -4.39 0.87 -21.87
CA GLY A 139 -3.48 1.25 -20.78
C GLY A 139 -3.99 2.40 -19.92
N THR A 140 -4.44 3.50 -20.53
CA THR A 140 -4.97 4.66 -19.79
C THR A 140 -6.22 4.34 -18.95
N LYS A 141 -7.08 3.44 -19.44
CA LYS A 141 -8.29 3.00 -18.69
C LYS A 141 -7.89 2.12 -17.52
N LEU A 142 -6.92 1.22 -17.72
CA LEU A 142 -6.38 0.38 -16.65
C LEU A 142 -5.66 1.22 -15.59
N GLU A 143 -4.85 2.22 -15.98
CA GLU A 143 -4.22 3.15 -15.03
C GLU A 143 -5.27 3.84 -14.16
N GLN A 144 -6.38 4.31 -14.75
CA GLN A 144 -7.46 4.93 -13.99
C GLN A 144 -8.11 3.96 -13.00
N LEU A 145 -8.39 2.73 -13.44
CA LEU A 145 -9.00 1.72 -12.58
C LEU A 145 -8.08 1.36 -11.41
N ILE A 146 -6.79 1.20 -11.67
CA ILE A 146 -5.79 0.94 -10.61
C ILE A 146 -5.82 2.07 -9.60
N LEU A 147 -5.79 3.34 -10.03
CA LEU A 147 -5.80 4.48 -9.12
C LEU A 147 -7.05 4.55 -8.25
N ILE A 148 -8.22 4.23 -8.79
CA ILE A 148 -9.47 4.21 -8.00
C ILE A 148 -9.40 3.12 -6.93
N ASN A 149 -9.02 1.90 -7.32
CA ASN A 149 -8.91 0.78 -6.38
C ASN A 149 -7.83 1.03 -5.30
N LEU A 150 -6.74 1.74 -5.63
CA LEU A 150 -5.72 2.12 -4.65
C LEU A 150 -6.25 3.08 -3.60
N VAL A 151 -7.13 4.02 -3.96
CA VAL A 151 -7.74 4.92 -2.97
C VAL A 151 -8.57 4.12 -1.97
N ASP A 152 -9.34 3.15 -2.44
CA ASP A 152 -10.15 2.30 -1.56
C ASP A 152 -9.28 1.36 -0.72
N LEU A 153 -8.19 0.82 -1.28
CA LEU A 153 -7.18 0.06 -0.53
C LEU A 153 -6.57 0.92 0.59
N PHE A 154 -6.05 2.10 0.28
CA PHE A 154 -5.42 2.97 1.28
C PHE A 154 -6.41 3.43 2.34
N ARG A 155 -7.70 3.61 1.99
CA ARG A 155 -8.74 3.88 2.98
C ARG A 155 -8.92 2.71 3.93
N ALA A 156 -9.04 1.49 3.42
CA ALA A 156 -9.19 0.28 4.23
C ALA A 156 -7.97 0.06 5.14
N GLU A 157 -6.75 0.32 4.64
CA GLU A 157 -5.53 0.22 5.44
C GLU A 157 -5.46 1.27 6.55
N ALA A 158 -5.90 2.51 6.28
CA ALA A 158 -5.98 3.56 7.28
C ALA A 158 -7.02 3.22 8.36
N GLU A 159 -8.19 2.71 7.97
CA GLU A 159 -9.22 2.25 8.91
C GLU A 159 -8.71 1.09 9.76
N TYR A 160 -8.00 0.13 9.14
CA TYR A 160 -7.38 -0.99 9.85
C TYR A 160 -6.33 -0.52 10.87
N LEU A 161 -5.43 0.38 10.47
CA LEU A 161 -4.43 0.93 11.39
C LEU A 161 -5.09 1.60 12.59
N LYS A 162 -6.12 2.42 12.33
CA LYS A 162 -6.85 3.08 13.42
C LYS A 162 -7.46 2.06 14.38
N TYR A 163 -8.13 1.04 13.84
CA TYR A 163 -8.68 -0.04 14.65
C TYR A 163 -7.62 -0.76 15.48
N TRP A 164 -6.46 -1.06 14.89
CA TRP A 164 -5.38 -1.75 15.56
C TRP A 164 -4.76 -0.90 16.68
N VAL A 165 -4.56 0.40 16.44
CA VAL A 165 -4.08 1.36 17.44
C VAL A 165 -5.10 1.57 18.57
N ASP A 166 -6.41 1.61 18.26
CA ASP A 166 -7.44 1.74 19.30
C ASP A 166 -7.56 0.47 20.17
N LYS A 167 -7.12 -0.69 19.66
CA LYS A 167 -7.18 -2.00 20.32
C LYS A 167 -5.96 -2.29 21.22
N ASN A 168 -4.79 -1.73 20.92
CA ASN A 168 -3.51 -2.03 21.58
C ASN A 168 -2.99 -0.82 22.36
#